data_AF-A0A0G1K278-F1
#
_entry.id   AF-A0A0G1K278-F1
#
_cell.length_a   1.000
_cell.length_b   1.000
_cell.length_c   1.000
_cell.angle_alpha   90.00
_cell.angle_beta   90.00
_cell.angle_gamma   90.00
#
_symmetry.space_group_name_H-M   'P 1'
#
loop_
_entity.id
_entity.type
_entity.pdbx_description
1 polymer ?
#
loop_
_entity_poly.entity_id
_entity_poly.type
_entity_poly.pdbx_seq_one_letter_code
_entity_poly.pdbx_strand_id
1 'polypeptide(L)'
;MKNSEKITQRFIKKDIKLSIDFSEYINTHQDIFKDIPKNPCIIITDVNDKDFNEEKLKLSKEIKNKKSCFIAEKAGGKWALSPAT
;
A
#
# COMPACT_ATOMS: atom_id res chain seq x y z
N MET A 1 -11.35 -15.59 -20.55
CA MET A 1 -10.13 -15.82 -19.73
C MET A 1 -9.00 -14.79 -19.93
N LYS A 2 -8.86 -14.09 -21.07
CA LYS A 2 -7.71 -13.16 -21.32
C LYS A 2 -7.71 -11.83 -20.55
N ASN A 3 -8.84 -11.43 -19.94
CA ASN A 3 -8.95 -10.11 -19.28
C ASN A 3 -8.48 -10.12 -17.82
N SER A 4 -8.67 -11.22 -17.09
CA SER A 4 -8.26 -11.31 -15.68
C SER A 4 -6.75 -11.29 -15.52
N GLU A 5 -6.01 -12.02 -16.36
CA GLU A 5 -4.54 -12.06 -16.32
C GLU A 5 -3.90 -10.69 -16.55
N LYS A 6 -4.46 -9.89 -17.48
CA LYS A 6 -3.98 -8.53 -17.76
C LYS A 6 -4.19 -7.59 -16.57
N ILE A 7 -5.32 -7.71 -15.87
CA ILE A 7 -5.62 -6.91 -14.68
C ILE A 7 -4.65 -7.29 -13.55
N THR A 8 -4.44 -8.59 -13.31
CA THR A 8 -3.49 -9.07 -12.30
C THR A 8 -2.07 -8.58 -12.57
N GLN A 9 -1.59 -8.66 -13.82
CA GLN A 9 -0.27 -8.16 -14.18
C GLN A 9 -0.16 -6.64 -13.99
N ARG A 10 -1.21 -5.88 -14.33
CA ARG A 10 -1.24 -4.43 -14.09
C ARG A 10 -1.12 -4.12 -12.60
N PHE A 11 -1.88 -4.82 -11.76
CA PHE A 11 -1.85 -4.60 -10.31
C PHE A 11 -0.51 -4.98 -9.69
N ILE A 12 0.08 -6.12 -10.07
CA ILE A 12 1.41 -6.53 -9.60
C ILE A 12 2.47 -5.48 -9.98
N LYS A 13 2.50 -5.03 -11.24
CA LYS A 13 3.47 -4.01 -11.69
C LYS A 13 3.29 -2.70 -10.93
N LYS A 14 2.04 -2.29 -10.70
CA LYS A 14 1.72 -1.10 -9.91
C LYS A 14 2.19 -1.24 -8.47
N ASP A 15 1.92 -2.38 -7.84
CA ASP A 15 2.29 -2.65 -6.45
C ASP A 15 3.81 -2.61 -6.24
N ILE A 16 4.58 -3.23 -7.15
CA ILE A 16 6.04 -3.18 -7.13
C ILE A 16 6.53 -1.74 -7.26
N LYS A 17 6.00 -0.99 -8.23
CA LYS A 17 6.39 0.42 -8.45
C LYS A 17 6.11 1.28 -7.22
N LEU A 18 4.92 1.14 -6.64
CA LEU A 18 4.53 1.90 -5.46
C LEU A 18 5.36 1.49 -4.24
N SER A 19 5.72 0.21 -4.10
CA SER A 19 6.57 -0.27 -2.99
C SER A 19 7.98 0.32 -3.06
N ILE A 20 8.56 0.41 -4.26
CA ILE A 20 9.88 1.03 -4.47
C ILE A 20 9.81 2.51 -4.12
N ASP A 21 8.84 3.23 -4.70
CA ASP A 21 8.67 4.66 -4.49
C ASP A 21 8.39 5.02 -3.03
N PHE A 22 7.57 4.22 -2.34
CA PHE A 22 7.36 4.34 -0.91
C PHE A 22 8.66 4.12 -0.13
N SER A 23 9.42 3.07 -0.44
CA SER A 23 10.71 2.78 0.23
C SER A 23 11.74 3.89 0.04
N GLU A 24 11.75 4.56 -1.11
CA GLU A 24 12.60 5.74 -1.35
C GLU A 24 12.12 6.95 -0.54
N TYR A 25 10.80 7.16 -0.47
CA TYR A 25 10.21 8.25 0.28
C TYR A 25 10.49 8.13 1.79
N ILE A 26 10.32 6.92 2.36
CA ILE A 26 10.54 6.70 3.81
C ILE A 26 11.99 6.94 4.21
N ASN A 27 12.95 6.67 3.32
CA ASN A 27 14.37 6.89 3.57
C ASN A 27 14.72 8.38 3.69
N THR A 28 13.92 9.25 3.07
CA THR A 28 14.12 10.70 3.07
C THR A 28 13.20 11.45 4.03
N HIS A 29 12.13 10.81 4.51
CA HIS A 29 11.10 11.40 5.37
C HIS A 29 10.80 10.52 6.60
N GLN A 30 11.85 10.21 7.37
CA GLN A 30 11.76 9.27 8.51
C GLN A 30 10.81 9.74 9.63
N ASP A 31 10.54 11.04 9.71
CA ASP A 31 9.66 11.65 10.69
C ASP A 31 8.22 11.16 10.60
N ILE A 32 7.74 10.85 9.39
CA ILE A 32 6.38 10.38 9.12
C ILE A 32 6.15 8.96 9.70
N PHE A 33 7.23 8.23 10.01
CA PHE A 33 7.20 6.82 10.41
C PHE A 33 7.56 6.59 11.87
N LYS A 34 7.79 7.65 12.66
CA LYS A 34 8.22 7.54 14.06
C LYS A 34 7.23 6.79 14.95
N ASP A 35 5.93 6.89 14.64
CA ASP A 35 4.86 6.30 15.43
C ASP A 35 4.43 4.90 14.95
N ILE A 36 5.14 4.34 13.95
CA ILE A 36 4.81 3.02 13.42
C ILE A 36 5.45 1.92 14.30
N PRO A 37 4.66 0.93 14.76
CA PRO A 37 5.18 -0.15 15.59
C PRO A 37 6.18 -1.01 14.81
N LYS A 38 7.08 -1.69 15.53
CA LYS A 38 8.03 -2.62 14.92
C LYS A 38 7.28 -3.72 14.15
N ASN A 39 7.63 -3.91 12.89
CA ASN A 39 7.06 -4.92 11.98
C ASN A 39 5.55 -4.69 11.68
N PRO A 40 5.19 -3.52 11.14
CA PRO A 40 3.81 -3.20 10.79
C PRO A 40 3.35 -4.01 9.57
N CYS A 41 2.04 -4.11 9.40
CA CYS A 41 1.45 -4.41 8.10
C CYS A 41 1.27 -3.10 7.34
N ILE A 42 1.77 -2.99 6.11
CA ILE A 42 1.61 -1.78 5.28
C ILE A 42 0.76 -2.13 4.06
N ILE A 43 -0.34 -1.42 3.88
CA ILE A 43 -1.25 -1.53 2.74
C ILE A 43 -1.01 -0.30 1.87
N ILE A 44 -0.38 -0.51 0.72
CA ILE A 44 -0.07 0.58 -0.21
C ILE A 44 -1.27 0.86 -1.13
N THR A 45 -1.72 2.10 -1.17
CA THR A 45 -2.85 2.59 -1.99
C THR A 45 -2.45 3.82 -2.81
N ASP A 46 -3.23 4.13 -3.84
CA ASP A 46 -3.08 5.32 -4.68
C ASP A 46 -4.43 6.04 -4.75
N VAL A 47 -4.48 7.30 -4.34
CA VAL A 47 -5.71 8.10 -4.28
C VAL A 47 -6.46 8.14 -5.63
N ASN A 48 -5.75 7.91 -6.74
CA ASN A 48 -6.31 7.97 -8.09
C ASN A 48 -6.74 6.61 -8.66
N ASP A 49 -6.63 5.50 -7.92
CA ASP A 49 -6.94 4.16 -8.45
C ASP A 49 -7.76 3.33 -7.48
N LYS A 50 -9.07 3.60 -7.48
CA LYS A 50 -10.05 2.97 -6.60
C LYS A 50 -10.08 1.44 -6.76
N ASP A 51 -10.07 0.93 -7.98
CA ASP A 51 -10.14 -0.51 -8.26
C ASP A 51 -8.93 -1.26 -7.66
N PHE A 52 -7.74 -0.68 -7.81
CA PHE A 52 -6.53 -1.23 -7.18
C PHE A 52 -6.64 -1.21 -5.65
N ASN A 53 -7.11 -0.11 -5.07
CA ASN A 53 -7.23 0.05 -3.61
C ASN A 53 -8.23 -0.94 -3.00
N GLU A 54 -9.38 -1.15 -3.65
CA GLU A 54 -10.39 -2.09 -3.17
C GLU A 54 -9.87 -3.53 -3.11
N GLU A 55 -9.13 -3.98 -4.14
CA GLU A 55 -8.50 -5.30 -4.12
C GLU A 55 -7.41 -5.41 -3.04
N LYS A 56 -6.60 -4.37 -2.83
CA LYS A 56 -5.60 -4.36 -1.76
C LYS A 56 -6.23 -4.46 -0.38
N LEU A 57 -7.32 -3.72 -0.14
CA LEU A 57 -8.07 -3.76 1.12
C LEU A 57 -8.79 -5.10 1.33
N LYS A 58 -9.26 -5.73 0.26
CA LYS A 58 -9.84 -7.07 0.33
C LYS A 58 -8.78 -8.09 0.74
N LEU A 59 -7.62 -8.07 0.10
CA LEU A 59 -6.49 -8.94 0.44
C LEU A 59 -5.99 -8.70 1.86
N SER A 60 -5.98 -7.44 2.33
CA SER A 60 -5.54 -7.14 3.70
C SER A 60 -6.48 -7.71 4.76
N LYS A 61 -7.78 -7.81 4.50
CA LYS A 61 -8.76 -8.44 5.41
C LYS A 61 -8.55 -9.95 5.55
N GLU A 62 -7.96 -10.60 4.56
CA GLU A 62 -7.64 -12.03 4.59
C GLU A 62 -6.38 -12.33 5.43
N ILE A 63 -5.57 -11.30 5.72
CA ILE A 63 -4.37 -11.44 6.54
C ILE A 63 -4.79 -11.64 8.00
N LYS A 64 -4.77 -12.89 8.47
CA LYS A 64 -5.10 -13.30 9.85
C LYS A 64 -4.13 -12.81 10.94
N ASN A 65 -3.16 -11.96 10.61
CA ASN A 65 -2.16 -11.53 11.58
C ASN A 65 -2.69 -10.42 12.50
N LYS A 66 -2.45 -10.58 13.80
CA LYS A 66 -2.71 -9.57 14.85
C LYS A 66 -1.82 -8.31 14.74
N LYS A 67 -1.23 -8.04 13.58
CA LYS A 67 -0.35 -6.88 13.38
C LYS A 67 -1.21 -5.66 13.12
N SER A 68 -0.83 -4.52 13.70
CA SER A 68 -1.39 -3.24 13.31
C SER A 68 -1.08 -2.99 11.83
N CYS A 69 -2.12 -2.95 11.01
CA CYS A 69 -2.02 -2.55 9.61
C CYS A 69 -2.12 -1.03 9.51
N PHE A 70 -1.36 -0.46 8.59
CA PHE A 70 -1.40 0.96 8.23
C PHE A 70 -1.62 1.08 6.73
N ILE A 71 -2.43 2.05 6.33
CA ILE A 71 -2.61 2.43 4.94
C ILE A 71 -1.54 3.47 4.61
N ALA A 72 -0.69 3.16 3.64
CA ALA A 72 0.23 4.10 3.02
C ALA A 72 -0.43 4.59 1.72
N GLU A 73 -0.97 5.80 1.74
CA GLU A 73 -1.69 6.36 0.60
C GLU A 73 -0.80 7.33 -0.18
N LYS A 74 -0.63 7.04 -1.48
CA LYS A 74 0.06 7.93 -2.41
C LYS A 74 -0.90 8.97 -2.96
N ALA A 75 -0.52 10.23 -2.85
CA ALA A 75 -1.18 11.36 -3.48
C ALA A 75 -0.15 12.20 -4.24
N GLY A 76 -0.02 11.94 -5.55
CA GLY A 76 0.99 12.58 -6.38
C GLY A 76 2.41 12.20 -5.93
N GLY A 77 3.24 13.18 -5.56
CA GLY A 77 4.61 12.97 -5.09
C GLY A 77 4.77 12.82 -3.57
N LYS A 78 3.66 12.68 -2.83
CA LYS A 78 3.66 12.59 -1.37
C LYS A 78 2.98 11.31 -0.90
N TRP A 79 3.35 10.91 0.32
CA TRP A 79 2.77 9.78 1.02
C TRP A 79 2.17 10.21 2.35
N ALA A 80 1.01 9.66 2.66
CA ALA A 80 0.37 9.76 3.97
C ALA A 80 0.25 8.37 4.59
N LEU A 81 0.26 8.32 5.91
CA LEU A 81 0.05 7.09 6.68
C LEU A 81 -1.11 7.26 7.63
N SER A 82 -1.95 6.23 7.69
CA SER A 82 -3.05 6.17 8.64
C SER A 82 -3.25 4.74 9.14
N PRO A 83 -3.77 4.52 10.35
CA PRO A 83 -4.17 3.20 10.80
C PRO A 83 -5.22 2.60 9.85
N ALA A 84 -5.06 1.32 9.50
CA ALA A 84 -6.11 0.56 8.83
C ALA A 84 -7.13 0.13 9.90
N THR A 85 -8.26 0.85 9.99
CA THR A 85 -9.40 0.51 10.87
C THR A 85 -10.04 -0.81 10.50
#